data_AF-A0A2E5SKP6-F1
#
_entry.id   AF-A0A2E5SKP6-F1
#
_cell.length_a   1.000
_cell.length_b   1.000
_cell.length_c   1.000
_cell.angle_alpha   90.00
_cell.angle_beta   90.00
_cell.angle_gamma   90.00
#
_symmetry.space_group_name_H-M   'P 1'
#
loop_
_entity.id
_entity.type
_entity.pdbx_description
1 polymer ?
#
loop_
_entity_poly.entity_id
_entity_poly.type
_entity_poly.pdbx_seq_one_letter_code
_entity_poly.pdbx_strand_id
1 'polypeptide(L)'
;MNVVEILQNLQVLCNQFSGHHNDWVHLKSQSEFVFDVNHSSPIRDMYAEGGGCALYLKESLDTSHVNKSMLIDEYVSNVRKSIPPEQDYNSIGRAAQQDFEENYPENYTVRYMLRLYWEQWETIKRVEQFLDVLIATSAYQPLVSSTPMQVIQQHVKHWEKNAQLHKGLDENSLRSQLVLAIQNAGFDASAETHAYQGHADILVNKPSVRGVINTGFLLVAECKIWRGSAALSDALSQLCQYVTPYDNHAALIVFVTDGSFVDICRKALQCLVEHPSRRRHSVVSADYIEYFLIPAQNQASEIPATLLLCNLTTPRYTR
;
A
#
# COMPACT_ATOMS: atom_id res chain seq x y z
N MET A 1 -21.08 -0.22 16.46
CA MET A 1 -21.82 -0.97 15.43
C MET A 1 -21.14 -2.30 15.21
N ASN A 2 -21.91 -3.36 15.04
CA ASN A 2 -21.38 -4.66 14.61
C ASN A 2 -21.24 -4.71 13.06
N VAL A 3 -20.55 -5.72 12.53
CA VAL A 3 -20.31 -5.86 11.08
C VAL A 3 -21.59 -5.88 10.26
N VAL A 4 -22.63 -6.55 10.75
CA VAL A 4 -23.92 -6.68 10.04
C VAL A 4 -24.57 -5.31 9.87
N GLU A 5 -24.59 -4.50 10.92
CA GLU A 5 -25.11 -3.12 10.88
C GLU A 5 -24.28 -2.24 9.92
N ILE A 6 -22.97 -2.42 9.87
CA ILE A 6 -22.10 -1.65 8.96
C ILE A 6 -22.40 -2.01 7.50
N LEU A 7 -22.48 -3.30 7.19
CA LEU A 7 -22.81 -3.77 5.83
C LEU A 7 -24.22 -3.34 5.41
N GLN A 8 -25.20 -3.36 6.32
CA GLN A 8 -26.53 -2.83 6.04
C GLN A 8 -26.52 -1.33 5.70
N ASN A 9 -25.75 -0.53 6.44
CA ASN A 9 -25.62 0.89 6.14
C ASN A 9 -24.91 1.13 4.79
N LEU A 10 -23.86 0.35 4.47
CA LEU A 10 -23.21 0.39 3.16
C LEU A 10 -24.17 -0.02 2.03
N GLN A 11 -25.07 -0.99 2.26
CA GLN A 11 -26.13 -1.33 1.30
C GLN A 11 -27.13 -0.18 1.10
N VAL A 12 -27.45 0.58 2.16
CA VAL A 12 -28.29 1.79 2.03
C VAL A 12 -27.59 2.82 1.15
N LEU A 13 -26.28 3.01 1.30
CA LEU A 13 -25.49 3.89 0.44
C LEU A 13 -25.44 3.38 -1.01
N CYS A 14 -25.31 2.06 -1.22
CA CYS A 14 -25.42 1.43 -2.54
C CYS A 14 -26.74 1.80 -3.25
N ASN A 15 -27.85 1.82 -2.50
CA ASN A 15 -29.16 2.22 -3.03
C ASN A 15 -29.22 3.73 -3.34
N GLN A 16 -28.57 4.57 -2.55
CA GLN A 16 -28.46 6.01 -2.83
C GLN A 16 -27.68 6.27 -4.12
N PHE A 17 -26.55 5.57 -4.34
CA PHE A 17 -25.80 5.66 -5.61
C PHE A 17 -26.58 5.11 -6.80
N SER A 18 -27.48 4.14 -6.59
CA SER A 18 -28.44 3.75 -7.63
C SER A 18 -29.38 4.90 -8.02
N GLY A 19 -29.84 5.68 -7.04
CA GLY A 19 -30.58 6.93 -7.25
C GLY A 19 -29.75 7.95 -8.01
N HIS A 20 -28.57 8.30 -7.52
CA HIS A 20 -27.67 9.27 -8.17
C HIS A 20 -27.36 8.88 -9.62
N HIS A 21 -27.09 7.60 -9.89
CA HIS A 21 -26.83 7.13 -11.25
C HIS A 21 -28.05 7.35 -12.16
N ASN A 22 -29.26 7.05 -11.69
CA ASN A 22 -30.48 7.31 -12.44
C ASN A 22 -30.69 8.82 -12.69
N ASP A 23 -30.39 9.66 -11.71
CA ASP A 23 -30.46 11.12 -11.83
C ASP A 23 -29.45 11.62 -12.87
N TRP A 24 -28.21 11.14 -12.86
CA TRP A 24 -27.21 11.46 -13.88
C TRP A 24 -27.65 11.05 -15.29
N VAL A 25 -28.20 9.83 -15.44
CA VAL A 25 -28.74 9.35 -16.72
C VAL A 25 -29.90 10.21 -17.19
N HIS A 26 -30.78 10.65 -16.28
CA HIS A 26 -31.89 11.53 -16.58
C HIS A 26 -31.43 12.94 -16.98
N LEU A 27 -30.47 13.51 -16.26
CA LEU A 27 -29.93 14.84 -16.53
C LEU A 27 -29.16 14.88 -17.86
N LYS A 28 -28.51 13.77 -18.25
CA LYS A 28 -27.81 13.64 -19.54
C LYS A 28 -28.72 13.91 -20.74
N SER A 29 -30.00 13.53 -20.65
CA SER A 29 -30.95 13.60 -21.77
C SER A 29 -31.72 14.93 -21.83
N GLN A 30 -31.54 15.82 -20.86
CA GLN A 30 -32.21 17.11 -20.84
C GLN A 30 -31.67 18.02 -21.95
N SER A 31 -32.57 18.70 -22.64
CA SER A 31 -32.22 19.55 -23.79
C SER A 31 -31.20 20.63 -23.45
N GLU A 32 -31.34 21.27 -22.27
CA GLU A 32 -30.43 22.32 -21.81
C GLU A 32 -29.00 21.80 -21.64
N PHE A 33 -28.80 20.54 -21.26
CA PHE A 33 -27.47 19.96 -21.19
C PHE A 33 -27.01 19.44 -22.55
N VAL A 34 -27.89 18.86 -23.36
CA VAL A 34 -27.52 18.28 -24.65
C VAL A 34 -27.09 19.37 -25.64
N PHE A 35 -27.86 20.45 -25.75
CA PHE A 35 -27.71 21.44 -26.82
C PHE A 35 -27.02 22.72 -26.38
N ASP A 36 -27.19 23.16 -25.13
CA ASP A 36 -26.65 24.47 -24.71
C ASP A 36 -25.20 24.37 -24.25
N VAL A 37 -24.82 23.28 -23.59
CA VAL A 37 -23.47 23.11 -23.02
C VAL A 37 -22.47 22.68 -24.10
N ASN A 38 -21.43 23.48 -24.31
CA ASN A 38 -20.36 23.18 -25.27
C ASN A 38 -19.69 21.83 -24.98
N HIS A 39 -19.29 21.09 -26.01
CA HIS A 39 -18.60 19.80 -25.86
C HIS A 39 -17.26 19.92 -25.12
N SER A 40 -16.57 21.07 -25.19
CA SER A 40 -15.32 21.31 -24.47
C SER A 40 -15.50 21.96 -23.10
N SER A 41 -16.74 22.08 -22.62
CA SER A 41 -17.04 22.68 -21.32
C SER A 41 -16.60 21.75 -20.17
N PRO A 42 -15.95 22.27 -19.11
CA PRO A 42 -15.69 21.55 -17.87
C PRO A 42 -16.93 20.89 -17.23
N ILE A 43 -18.13 21.37 -17.52
CA ILE A 43 -19.39 20.75 -17.06
C ILE A 43 -19.56 19.34 -17.65
N ARG A 44 -19.06 19.09 -18.88
CA ARG A 44 -19.08 17.76 -19.49
C ARG A 44 -18.15 16.78 -18.76
N ASP A 45 -17.00 17.25 -18.29
CA ASP A 45 -16.06 16.47 -17.49
C ASP A 45 -16.66 16.13 -16.12
N MET A 46 -17.31 17.11 -15.48
CA MET A 46 -18.05 16.88 -14.23
C MET A 46 -19.18 15.86 -14.41
N TYR A 47 -19.94 15.93 -15.50
CA TYR A 47 -20.95 14.92 -15.80
C TYR A 47 -20.33 13.51 -15.96
N ALA A 48 -19.22 13.40 -16.70
CA ALA A 48 -18.55 12.13 -16.93
C ALA A 48 -18.03 11.53 -15.62
N GLU A 49 -17.38 12.34 -14.80
CA GLU A 49 -16.86 11.95 -13.49
C GLU A 49 -18.00 11.60 -12.52
N GLY A 50 -19.00 12.47 -12.40
CA GLY A 50 -20.14 12.28 -11.49
C GLY A 50 -20.94 11.01 -11.81
N GLY A 51 -21.30 10.83 -13.09
CA GLY A 51 -22.06 9.67 -13.56
C GLY A 51 -21.25 8.36 -13.52
N GLY A 52 -19.95 8.42 -13.86
CA GLY A 52 -19.03 7.29 -13.77
C GLY A 52 -18.85 6.84 -12.32
N CYS A 53 -18.55 7.77 -11.42
CA CYS A 53 -18.41 7.52 -9.99
C CYS A 53 -19.69 6.89 -9.40
N ALA A 54 -20.87 7.42 -9.75
CA ALA A 54 -22.14 6.85 -9.29
C ALA A 54 -22.36 5.41 -9.75
N LEU A 55 -21.99 5.10 -10.99
CA LEU A 55 -22.06 3.73 -11.52
C LEU A 55 -21.10 2.79 -10.78
N TYR A 56 -19.83 3.17 -10.66
CA TYR A 56 -18.81 2.34 -10.02
C TYR A 56 -19.12 2.09 -8.55
N LEU A 57 -19.59 3.10 -7.82
CA LEU A 57 -19.96 2.95 -6.41
C LEU A 57 -21.24 2.13 -6.23
N LYS A 58 -22.24 2.29 -7.10
CA LYS A 58 -23.42 1.42 -7.10
C LYS A 58 -23.04 -0.06 -7.27
N GLU A 59 -22.12 -0.37 -8.17
CA GLU A 59 -21.72 -1.76 -8.44
C GLU A 59 -20.84 -2.33 -7.32
N SER A 60 -19.90 -1.53 -6.79
CA SER A 60 -18.94 -1.99 -5.78
C SER A 60 -19.50 -2.03 -4.36
N LEU A 61 -20.47 -1.18 -4.02
CA LEU A 61 -21.06 -1.13 -2.67
C LEU A 61 -22.03 -2.26 -2.37
N ASP A 62 -22.42 -3.07 -3.35
CA ASP A 62 -23.37 -4.16 -3.14
C ASP A 62 -22.80 -5.18 -2.14
N THR A 63 -23.41 -5.20 -0.95
CA THR A 63 -23.02 -6.09 0.15
C THR A 63 -23.65 -7.47 0.04
N SER A 64 -24.56 -7.70 -0.92
CA SER A 64 -25.36 -8.92 -1.02
C SER A 64 -24.51 -10.19 -1.16
N HIS A 65 -23.29 -10.05 -1.69
CA HIS A 65 -22.30 -11.09 -1.95
C HIS A 65 -21.26 -11.26 -0.83
N VAL A 66 -21.15 -10.29 0.09
CA VAL A 66 -20.14 -10.28 1.16
C VAL A 66 -20.41 -11.43 2.13
N ASN A 67 -19.36 -12.18 2.49
CA ASN A 67 -19.40 -13.41 3.29
C ASN A 67 -20.20 -14.56 2.66
N LYS A 68 -20.58 -14.46 1.39
CA LYS A 68 -21.20 -15.56 0.62
C LYS A 68 -20.31 -16.01 -0.54
N SER A 69 -19.91 -15.05 -1.37
CA SER A 69 -19.09 -15.27 -2.56
C SER A 69 -17.98 -14.22 -2.72
N MET A 70 -17.87 -13.27 -1.79
CA MET A 70 -16.84 -12.23 -1.73
C MET A 70 -16.37 -12.06 -0.28
N LEU A 71 -15.07 -11.96 -0.06
CA LEU A 71 -14.50 -11.71 1.27
C LEU A 71 -14.65 -10.24 1.67
N ILE A 72 -14.66 -9.96 2.98
CA ILE A 72 -14.83 -8.58 3.49
C ILE A 72 -13.66 -7.67 3.06
N ASP A 73 -12.43 -8.18 3.04
CA ASP A 73 -11.27 -7.41 2.65
C ASP A 73 -11.23 -7.15 1.13
N GLU A 74 -11.61 -8.13 0.33
CA GLU A 74 -11.83 -7.99 -1.11
C GLU A 74 -12.90 -6.91 -1.39
N TYR A 75 -14.03 -6.96 -0.68
CA TYR A 75 -15.09 -5.96 -0.76
C TYR A 75 -14.57 -4.56 -0.46
N VAL A 76 -13.89 -4.36 0.67
CA VAL A 76 -13.33 -3.05 1.06
C VAL A 76 -12.34 -2.54 0.01
N SER A 77 -11.49 -3.41 -0.54
CA SER A 77 -10.54 -3.07 -1.59
C SER A 77 -11.24 -2.61 -2.87
N ASN A 78 -12.29 -3.32 -3.28
CA ASN A 78 -13.07 -2.97 -4.47
C ASN A 78 -13.78 -1.63 -4.32
N VAL A 79 -14.43 -1.38 -3.17
CA VAL A 79 -15.10 -0.09 -2.92
C VAL A 79 -14.08 1.05 -2.90
N ARG A 80 -12.94 0.90 -2.21
CA ARG A 80 -11.90 1.96 -2.18
C ARG A 80 -11.35 2.30 -3.57
N LYS A 81 -11.21 1.33 -4.47
CA LYS A 81 -10.78 1.57 -5.86
C LYS A 81 -11.81 2.35 -6.68
N SER A 82 -13.08 2.29 -6.30
CA SER A 82 -14.17 3.02 -6.94
C SER A 82 -14.36 4.44 -6.39
N ILE A 83 -13.66 4.81 -5.31
CA ILE A 83 -13.68 6.17 -4.75
C ILE A 83 -12.62 7.02 -5.47
N PRO A 84 -13.01 8.14 -6.10
CA PRO A 84 -12.06 9.02 -6.77
C PRO A 84 -11.22 9.80 -5.76
N PRO A 85 -9.97 10.16 -6.08
CA PRO A 85 -9.16 11.03 -5.22
C PRO A 85 -9.85 12.39 -4.99
N GLU A 86 -9.91 12.82 -3.73
CA GLU A 86 -10.61 14.07 -3.35
C GLU A 86 -10.12 15.29 -4.13
N GLN A 87 -8.80 15.40 -4.32
CA GLN A 87 -8.22 16.53 -5.04
C GLN A 87 -8.72 16.60 -6.48
N ASP A 88 -8.77 15.45 -7.16
CA ASP A 88 -9.18 15.37 -8.57
C ASP A 88 -10.67 15.67 -8.69
N TYR A 89 -11.51 15.02 -7.87
CA TYR A 89 -12.96 15.24 -7.84
C TYR A 89 -13.31 16.70 -7.54
N ASN A 90 -12.68 17.29 -6.51
CA ASN A 90 -12.90 18.69 -6.16
C ASN A 90 -12.43 19.65 -7.26
N SER A 91 -11.33 19.33 -7.97
CA SER A 91 -10.82 20.17 -9.05
C SER A 91 -11.79 20.21 -10.24
N ILE A 92 -12.34 19.06 -10.63
CA ILE A 92 -13.34 18.94 -11.70
C ILE A 92 -14.60 19.70 -11.33
N GLY A 93 -15.13 19.49 -10.11
CA GLY A 93 -16.31 20.19 -9.63
C GLY A 93 -16.15 21.72 -9.59
N ARG A 94 -14.99 22.22 -9.15
CA ARG A 94 -14.70 23.67 -9.13
C ARG A 94 -14.59 24.26 -10.53
N ALA A 95 -13.96 23.55 -11.46
CA ALA A 95 -13.86 23.99 -12.85
C ALA A 95 -15.24 24.08 -13.51
N ALA A 96 -16.11 23.09 -13.27
CA ALA A 96 -17.49 23.10 -13.75
C ALA A 96 -18.34 24.20 -13.09
N GLN A 97 -18.15 24.46 -11.79
CA GLN A 97 -18.82 25.54 -11.08
C GLN A 97 -18.46 26.91 -11.68
N GLN A 98 -17.17 27.15 -11.92
CA GLN A 98 -16.71 28.39 -12.54
C GLN A 98 -17.27 28.55 -13.95
N ASP A 99 -17.21 27.50 -14.77
CA ASP A 99 -17.74 27.53 -16.14
C ASP A 99 -19.26 27.77 -16.18
N PHE A 100 -20.00 27.19 -15.22
CA PHE A 100 -21.42 27.46 -15.06
C PHE A 100 -21.71 28.93 -14.73
N GLU A 101 -20.97 29.52 -13.78
CA GLU A 101 -21.16 30.91 -13.36
C GLU A 101 -20.83 31.90 -14.48
N GLU A 102 -19.80 31.61 -15.28
CA GLU A 102 -19.36 32.47 -16.38
C GLU A 102 -20.26 32.35 -17.62
N ASN A 103 -20.63 31.13 -17.99
CA ASN A 103 -21.18 30.85 -19.33
C ASN A 103 -22.62 30.32 -19.32
N TYR A 104 -23.10 29.74 -18.22
CA TYR A 104 -24.40 29.06 -18.17
C TYR A 104 -25.26 29.37 -16.93
N PRO A 105 -25.28 30.60 -16.37
CA PRO A 105 -25.89 30.87 -15.05
C PRO A 105 -27.40 30.57 -14.98
N GLU A 106 -28.09 30.66 -16.11
CA GLU A 106 -29.54 30.40 -16.24
C GLU A 106 -29.87 28.94 -16.62
N ASN A 107 -28.86 28.07 -16.82
CA ASN A 107 -29.08 26.68 -17.18
C ASN A 107 -29.50 25.86 -15.94
N TYR A 108 -30.79 25.53 -15.86
CA TYR A 108 -31.34 24.84 -14.69
C TYR A 108 -30.81 23.42 -14.56
N THR A 109 -30.66 22.71 -15.68
CA THR A 109 -30.12 21.34 -15.69
C THR A 109 -28.71 21.29 -15.12
N VAL A 110 -27.82 22.19 -15.57
CA VAL A 110 -26.44 22.25 -15.05
C VAL A 110 -26.42 22.62 -13.57
N ARG A 111 -27.29 23.52 -13.12
CA ARG A 111 -27.44 23.84 -11.70
C ARG A 111 -27.80 22.62 -10.85
N TYR A 112 -28.71 21.78 -11.34
CA TYR A 112 -29.05 20.50 -10.68
C TYR A 112 -27.88 19.51 -10.72
N MET A 113 -27.16 19.42 -11.84
CA MET A 113 -25.97 18.57 -11.94
C MET A 113 -24.88 18.96 -10.94
N LEU A 114 -24.59 20.25 -10.79
CA LEU A 114 -23.62 20.76 -9.82
C LEU A 114 -24.04 20.41 -8.38
N ARG A 115 -25.31 20.61 -8.07
CA ARG A 115 -25.86 20.24 -6.76
C ARG A 115 -25.72 18.74 -6.50
N LEU A 116 -26.12 17.91 -7.47
CA LEU A 116 -25.99 16.45 -7.37
C LEU A 116 -24.53 16.02 -7.19
N TYR A 117 -23.60 16.64 -7.92
CA TYR A 117 -22.17 16.36 -7.83
C TYR A 117 -21.63 16.58 -6.41
N TRP A 118 -21.96 17.72 -5.79
CA TRP A 118 -21.50 18.03 -4.44
C TRP A 118 -22.24 17.23 -3.35
N GLU A 119 -23.56 16.99 -3.49
CA GLU A 119 -24.30 16.11 -2.58
C GLU A 119 -23.82 14.65 -2.65
N GLN A 120 -23.45 14.19 -3.84
CA GLN A 120 -22.82 12.89 -4.06
C GLN A 120 -21.47 12.81 -3.34
N TRP A 121 -20.65 13.86 -3.36
CA TRP A 121 -19.37 13.89 -2.63
C TRP A 121 -19.54 13.68 -1.11
N GLU A 122 -20.55 14.31 -0.52
CA GLU A 122 -20.86 14.10 0.91
C GLU A 122 -21.33 12.65 1.18
N THR A 123 -21.97 12.02 0.21
CA THR A 123 -22.34 10.60 0.28
C THR A 123 -21.10 9.69 0.17
N ILE A 124 -20.13 10.05 -0.68
CA ILE A 124 -18.83 9.35 -0.80
C ILE A 124 -18.07 9.40 0.53
N LYS A 125 -18.00 10.57 1.18
CA LYS A 125 -17.37 10.69 2.51
C LYS A 125 -18.02 9.78 3.55
N ARG A 126 -19.35 9.60 3.50
CA ARG A 126 -20.05 8.66 4.38
C ARG A 126 -19.67 7.21 4.09
N VAL A 127 -19.47 6.85 2.81
CA VAL A 127 -18.93 5.53 2.44
C VAL A 127 -17.58 5.33 3.11
N GLU A 128 -16.64 6.27 2.96
CA GLU A 128 -15.31 6.19 3.58
C GLU A 128 -15.40 6.01 5.11
N GLN A 129 -16.25 6.80 5.77
CA GLN A 129 -16.48 6.67 7.21
C GLN A 129 -16.97 5.28 7.61
N PHE A 130 -17.92 4.69 6.88
CA PHE A 130 -18.39 3.33 7.18
C PHE A 130 -17.34 2.26 6.86
N LEU A 131 -16.54 2.44 5.81
CA LEU A 131 -15.41 1.55 5.52
C LEU A 131 -14.37 1.60 6.64
N ASP A 132 -14.04 2.78 7.16
CA ASP A 132 -13.08 2.92 8.27
C ASP A 132 -13.63 2.28 9.56
N VAL A 133 -14.93 2.43 9.83
CA VAL A 133 -15.59 1.73 10.94
C VAL A 133 -15.56 0.21 10.73
N LEU A 134 -15.78 -0.28 9.50
CA LEU A 134 -15.69 -1.70 9.15
C LEU A 134 -14.28 -2.26 9.38
N ILE A 135 -13.27 -1.54 8.90
CA ILE A 135 -11.85 -1.89 9.00
C ILE A 135 -11.40 -1.95 10.47
N ALA A 136 -11.94 -1.08 11.31
CA ALA A 136 -11.63 -1.06 12.74
C ALA A 136 -12.28 -2.21 13.53
N THR A 137 -13.19 -3.00 12.94
CA THR A 137 -13.80 -4.15 13.63
C THR A 137 -12.85 -5.33 13.70
N SER A 138 -12.93 -6.13 14.78
CA SER A 138 -12.10 -7.34 14.95
C SER A 138 -12.37 -8.42 13.88
N ALA A 139 -13.53 -8.37 13.24
CA ALA A 139 -13.93 -9.28 12.17
C ALA A 139 -13.30 -8.92 10.81
N TYR A 140 -12.85 -7.68 10.65
CA TYR A 140 -12.03 -7.30 9.51
C TYR A 140 -10.60 -7.79 9.76
N GLN A 141 -10.21 -8.83 9.03
CA GLN A 141 -8.82 -9.27 8.92
C GLN A 141 -8.43 -9.06 7.46
N PRO A 142 -7.66 -8.01 7.12
CA PRO A 142 -7.20 -7.85 5.76
C PRO A 142 -6.33 -9.05 5.42
N LEU A 143 -6.83 -9.94 4.55
CA LEU A 143 -6.03 -11.03 4.00
C LEU A 143 -4.99 -10.47 3.02
N VAL A 144 -5.19 -9.24 2.52
CA VAL A 144 -4.20 -8.49 1.72
C VAL A 144 -4.08 -7.03 2.15
N SER A 145 -3.18 -6.77 3.09
CA SER A 145 -2.28 -5.60 3.07
C SER A 145 -1.03 -5.85 3.90
N SER A 146 -0.46 -7.05 3.79
CA SER A 146 0.88 -7.30 4.32
C SER A 146 1.87 -6.50 3.47
N THR A 147 2.58 -5.51 4.00
CA THR A 147 3.75 -4.95 3.29
C THR A 147 4.76 -6.09 3.04
N PRO A 148 5.67 -5.98 2.06
CA PRO A 148 6.71 -6.99 1.89
C PRO A 148 7.48 -7.28 3.20
N MET A 149 7.69 -6.25 4.02
CA MET A 149 8.28 -6.40 5.35
C MET A 149 7.40 -7.19 6.33
N GLN A 150 6.08 -7.01 6.32
CA GLN A 150 5.18 -7.82 7.15
C GLN A 150 5.17 -9.29 6.71
N VAL A 151 5.26 -9.57 5.40
CA VAL A 151 5.42 -10.94 4.88
C VAL A 151 6.74 -11.55 5.38
N ILE A 152 7.85 -10.81 5.26
CA ILE A 152 9.16 -11.24 5.76
C ILE A 152 9.11 -11.50 7.26
N GLN A 153 8.55 -10.60 8.06
CA GLN A 153 8.43 -10.77 9.52
C GLN A 153 7.61 -12.00 9.89
N GLN A 154 6.49 -12.25 9.20
CA GLN A 154 5.67 -13.45 9.42
C GLN A 154 6.44 -14.72 9.07
N HIS A 155 7.17 -14.73 7.95
CA HIS A 155 7.98 -15.87 7.52
C HIS A 155 9.14 -16.14 8.48
N VAL A 156 9.85 -15.09 8.90
CA VAL A 156 10.92 -15.18 9.91
C VAL A 156 10.40 -15.77 11.22
N LYS A 157 9.28 -15.28 11.75
CA LYS A 157 8.66 -15.86 12.96
C LYS A 157 8.30 -17.35 12.80
N HIS A 158 7.94 -17.78 11.58
CA HIS A 158 7.69 -19.20 11.30
C HIS A 158 8.99 -20.01 11.32
N TRP A 159 10.07 -19.49 10.75
CA TRP A 159 11.39 -20.11 10.82
C TRP A 159 11.92 -20.21 12.23
N GLU A 160 11.80 -19.16 13.04
CA GLU A 160 12.29 -19.16 14.43
C GLU A 160 11.61 -20.24 15.28
N LYS A 161 10.31 -20.48 15.05
CA LYS A 161 9.57 -21.59 15.70
C LYS A 161 10.06 -22.97 15.26
N ASN A 162 10.68 -23.07 14.09
CA ASN A 162 11.12 -24.31 13.46
C ASN A 162 12.60 -24.27 13.08
N ALA A 163 13.44 -23.57 13.85
CA ALA A 163 14.83 -23.25 13.48
C ALA A 163 15.66 -24.48 13.07
N GLN A 164 15.36 -25.65 13.65
CA GLN A 164 15.97 -26.93 13.30
C GLN A 164 15.81 -27.34 11.83
N LEU A 165 14.72 -26.95 11.16
CA LEU A 165 14.46 -27.26 9.75
C LEU A 165 15.32 -26.43 8.80
N HIS A 166 15.87 -25.31 9.29
CA HIS A 166 16.65 -24.36 8.50
C HIS A 166 18.16 -24.47 8.79
N LYS A 167 18.57 -25.46 9.59
CA LYS A 167 19.97 -25.68 9.96
C LYS A 167 20.80 -26.07 8.75
N GLY A 168 21.89 -25.34 8.52
CA GLY A 168 22.84 -25.60 7.43
C GLY A 168 22.40 -25.07 6.07
N LEU A 169 21.27 -24.38 5.97
CA LEU A 169 20.92 -23.61 4.78
C LEU A 169 21.90 -22.45 4.60
N ASP A 170 22.29 -22.20 3.35
CA ASP A 170 23.08 -21.04 2.98
C ASP A 170 22.20 -19.80 2.77
N GLU A 171 22.87 -18.65 2.63
CA GLU A 171 22.24 -17.34 2.46
C GLU A 171 21.30 -17.33 1.24
N ASN A 172 21.73 -17.95 0.13
CA ASN A 172 20.96 -18.06 -1.10
C ASN A 172 19.66 -18.86 -0.92
N SER A 173 19.72 -19.98 -0.20
CA SER A 173 18.54 -20.82 0.08
C SER A 173 17.52 -20.07 0.94
N LEU A 174 17.98 -19.37 1.98
CA LEU A 174 17.11 -18.56 2.85
C LEU A 174 16.48 -17.40 2.07
N ARG A 175 17.28 -16.65 1.32
CA ARG A 175 16.81 -15.56 0.43
C ARG A 175 15.74 -16.05 -0.55
N SER A 176 15.97 -17.18 -1.22
CA SER A 176 15.03 -17.73 -2.21
C SER A 176 13.67 -18.08 -1.60
N GLN A 177 13.67 -18.58 -0.36
CA GLN A 177 12.43 -18.86 0.38
C GLN A 177 11.68 -17.57 0.75
N LEU A 178 12.39 -16.50 1.15
CA LEU A 178 11.77 -15.19 1.38
C LEU A 178 11.16 -14.62 0.10
N VAL A 179 11.87 -14.70 -1.03
CA VAL A 179 11.32 -14.27 -2.34
C VAL A 179 10.05 -15.03 -2.67
N LEU A 180 10.05 -16.35 -2.51
CA LEU A 180 8.86 -17.18 -2.74
C LEU A 180 7.71 -16.80 -1.80
N ALA A 181 7.98 -16.52 -0.53
CA ALA A 181 6.97 -16.07 0.43
C ALA A 181 6.34 -14.73 0.02
N ILE A 182 7.16 -13.78 -0.44
CA ILE A 182 6.73 -12.47 -0.93
C ILE A 182 5.88 -12.63 -2.20
N GLN A 183 6.31 -13.47 -3.15
CA GLN A 183 5.55 -13.79 -4.37
C GLN A 183 4.20 -14.45 -4.06
N ASN A 184 4.17 -15.40 -3.12
CA ASN A 184 2.92 -16.05 -2.68
C ASN A 184 1.96 -15.07 -1.99
N ALA A 185 2.46 -13.96 -1.44
CA ALA A 185 1.66 -12.88 -0.91
C ALA A 185 1.18 -11.87 -1.98
N GLY A 186 1.44 -12.16 -3.26
CA GLY A 186 0.95 -11.37 -4.40
C GLY A 186 1.86 -10.20 -4.82
N PHE A 187 3.08 -10.13 -4.28
CA PHE A 187 4.05 -9.11 -4.69
C PHE A 187 4.90 -9.57 -5.86
N ASP A 188 5.21 -8.65 -6.76
CA ASP A 188 6.18 -8.87 -7.83
C ASP A 188 7.60 -8.74 -7.26
N ALA A 189 8.17 -9.86 -6.81
CA ALA A 189 9.49 -9.92 -6.20
C ALA A 189 10.45 -10.82 -6.98
N SER A 190 11.72 -10.44 -7.01
CA SER A 190 12.80 -11.19 -7.66
C SER A 190 14.01 -11.34 -6.75
N ALA A 191 14.69 -12.47 -6.88
CA ALA A 191 16.06 -12.65 -6.39
C ALA A 191 17.04 -12.15 -7.47
N GLU A 192 18.15 -11.52 -7.06
CA GLU A 192 19.29 -11.18 -7.95
C GLU A 192 18.90 -10.56 -9.29
N THR A 193 18.54 -9.28 -9.28
CA THR A 193 18.32 -8.53 -10.52
C THR A 193 19.36 -7.42 -10.61
N HIS A 194 20.01 -7.30 -11.78
CA HIS A 194 20.99 -6.26 -12.07
C HIS A 194 20.36 -4.87 -11.91
N ALA A 195 20.52 -4.26 -10.74
CA ALA A 195 20.34 -2.83 -10.60
C ALA A 195 21.55 -2.14 -11.25
N TYR A 196 21.38 -0.89 -11.68
CA TYR A 196 22.26 -0.13 -12.58
C TYR A 196 23.77 -0.12 -12.20
N GLN A 197 24.16 -0.55 -10.99
CA GLN A 197 25.55 -0.68 -10.52
C GLN A 197 25.86 -1.89 -9.57
N GLY A 198 25.02 -2.94 -9.49
CA GLY A 198 25.30 -4.13 -8.64
C GLY A 198 24.08 -4.96 -8.22
N HIS A 199 24.29 -6.04 -7.45
CA HIS A 199 23.26 -7.02 -7.04
C HIS A 199 22.69 -6.72 -5.64
N ALA A 200 21.42 -6.31 -5.56
CA ALA A 200 20.62 -6.44 -4.34
C ALA A 200 20.01 -7.83 -4.26
N ASP A 201 19.89 -8.37 -3.05
CA ASP A 201 19.41 -9.75 -2.85
C ASP A 201 17.92 -9.94 -3.18
N ILE A 202 17.05 -9.02 -2.76
CA ILE A 202 15.61 -9.07 -3.00
C ILE A 202 15.12 -7.70 -3.47
N LEU A 203 14.43 -7.67 -4.60
CA LEU A 203 13.75 -6.49 -5.12
C LEU A 203 12.25 -6.77 -5.22
N VAL A 204 11.42 -5.81 -4.80
CA VAL A 204 9.97 -5.87 -4.95
C VAL A 204 9.50 -4.68 -5.76
N ASN A 205 8.89 -4.93 -6.92
CA ASN A 205 8.41 -3.89 -7.82
C ASN A 205 7.19 -3.17 -7.25
N LYS A 206 7.07 -1.88 -7.57
CA LYS A 206 5.85 -1.12 -7.32
C LYS A 206 4.73 -1.65 -8.22
N PRO A 207 3.46 -1.67 -7.76
CA PRO A 207 2.34 -2.06 -8.59
C PRO A 207 2.30 -1.23 -9.88
N SER A 208 2.23 -1.91 -11.03
CA SER A 208 2.17 -1.23 -12.33
C SER A 208 0.82 -0.53 -12.48
N VAL A 209 0.86 0.81 -12.61
CA VAL A 209 -0.30 1.61 -13.00
C VAL A 209 -0.17 1.91 -14.50
N ARG A 210 -1.22 1.61 -15.27
CA ARG A 210 -1.20 1.75 -16.73
C ARG A 210 -0.91 3.21 -17.11
N GLY A 211 0.17 3.44 -17.86
CA GLY A 211 0.59 4.78 -18.30
C GLY A 211 1.54 5.52 -17.35
N VAL A 212 1.90 4.94 -16.20
CA VAL A 212 2.88 5.51 -15.26
C VAL A 212 4.19 4.74 -15.34
N ILE A 213 5.30 5.46 -15.55
CA ILE A 213 6.65 4.89 -15.37
C ILE A 213 6.94 4.92 -13.87
N ASN A 214 6.87 3.77 -13.22
CA ASN A 214 7.28 3.66 -11.83
C ASN A 214 8.81 3.81 -11.74
N THR A 215 9.27 4.81 -11.00
CA THR A 215 10.68 4.92 -10.58
C THR A 215 10.85 4.26 -9.20
N GLY A 216 11.88 3.44 -9.07
CA GLY A 216 12.24 2.74 -7.82
C GLY A 216 11.36 1.54 -7.46
N PHE A 217 11.68 0.93 -6.34
CA PHE A 217 11.09 -0.31 -5.83
C PHE A 217 10.21 -0.07 -4.60
N LEU A 218 9.29 -1.00 -4.35
CA LEU A 218 8.51 -1.05 -3.12
C LEU A 218 9.38 -1.49 -1.93
N LEU A 219 10.31 -2.42 -2.16
CA LEU A 219 11.31 -2.87 -1.19
C LEU A 219 12.61 -3.21 -1.91
N VAL A 220 13.73 -2.75 -1.37
CA VAL A 220 15.08 -3.21 -1.69
C VAL A 220 15.66 -3.86 -0.44
N ALA A 221 15.96 -5.16 -0.46
CA ALA A 221 16.48 -5.86 0.70
C ALA A 221 17.79 -6.59 0.42
N GLU A 222 18.67 -6.55 1.42
CA GLU A 222 19.93 -7.30 1.49
C GLU A 222 19.81 -8.38 2.57
N CYS A 223 20.29 -9.59 2.29
CA CYS A 223 20.29 -10.70 3.22
C CYS A 223 21.72 -11.02 3.67
N LYS A 224 21.91 -11.32 4.96
CA LYS A 224 23.22 -11.76 5.46
C LYS A 224 23.13 -12.85 6.51
N ILE A 225 23.92 -13.91 6.40
CA ILE A 225 24.23 -14.73 7.58
C ILE A 225 25.17 -13.93 8.49
N TRP A 226 24.84 -13.83 9.78
CA TRP A 226 25.67 -13.14 10.76
C TRP A 226 27.07 -13.77 10.83
N ARG A 227 28.10 -12.95 10.56
CA ARG A 227 29.52 -13.32 10.71
C ARG A 227 30.32 -12.32 11.55
N GLY A 228 29.62 -11.43 12.26
CA GLY A 228 30.20 -10.37 13.08
C GLY A 228 29.91 -8.96 12.54
N SER A 229 30.21 -7.95 13.36
CA SER A 229 29.86 -6.55 13.08
C SER A 229 30.51 -6.00 11.81
N ALA A 230 31.73 -6.43 11.45
CA ALA A 230 32.37 -6.00 10.21
C ALA A 230 31.53 -6.39 8.98
N ALA A 231 31.08 -7.65 8.90
CA ALA A 231 30.24 -8.12 7.81
C ALA A 231 28.87 -7.41 7.77
N LEU A 232 28.32 -7.03 8.94
CA LEU A 232 27.09 -6.23 9.00
C LEU A 232 27.33 -4.81 8.45
N SER A 233 28.44 -4.17 8.84
CA SER A 233 28.82 -2.84 8.35
C SER A 233 29.00 -2.83 6.83
N ASP A 234 29.63 -3.88 6.29
CA ASP A 234 29.79 -4.04 4.84
C ASP A 234 28.44 -4.17 4.13
N ALA A 235 27.52 -4.95 4.69
CA ALA A 235 26.16 -5.10 4.14
C ALA A 235 25.35 -3.80 4.20
N LEU A 236 25.47 -3.01 5.28
CA LEU A 236 24.87 -1.68 5.38
C LEU A 236 25.42 -0.73 4.31
N SER A 237 26.74 -0.77 4.10
CA SER A 237 27.41 0.01 3.04
C SER A 237 26.95 -0.42 1.66
N GLN A 238 26.79 -1.72 1.42
CA GLN A 238 26.30 -2.27 0.15
C GLN A 238 24.84 -1.84 -0.12
N LEU A 239 23.94 -2.01 0.85
CA LEU A 239 22.55 -1.58 0.74
C LEU A 239 22.42 -0.08 0.43
N CYS A 240 23.27 0.75 1.06
CA CYS A 240 23.36 2.19 0.81
C CYS A 240 23.72 2.54 -0.65
N GLN A 241 24.49 1.70 -1.35
CA GLN A 241 24.85 1.92 -2.75
C GLN A 241 23.70 1.61 -3.72
N TYR A 242 22.85 0.63 -3.39
CA TYR A 242 21.79 0.15 -4.30
C TYR A 242 20.51 0.95 -4.19
N VAL A 243 20.17 1.37 -2.98
CA VAL A 243 18.99 2.16 -2.71
C VAL A 243 19.07 3.52 -3.41
N THR A 244 17.95 3.94 -3.95
CA THR A 244 17.72 5.26 -4.56
C THR A 244 16.70 6.05 -3.75
N PRO A 245 16.66 7.40 -3.88
CA PRO A 245 15.61 8.22 -3.26
C PRO A 245 14.18 7.90 -3.72
N TYR A 246 14.02 7.13 -4.80
CA TYR A 246 12.71 6.74 -5.34
C TYR A 246 12.19 5.44 -4.72
N ASP A 247 13.01 4.71 -3.96
CA ASP A 247 12.59 3.47 -3.31
C ASP A 247 11.75 3.76 -2.08
N ASN A 248 10.72 2.95 -1.85
CA ASN A 248 9.78 3.19 -0.75
C ASN A 248 10.33 2.71 0.60
N HIS A 249 11.12 1.65 0.61
CA HIS A 249 11.65 1.04 1.84
C HIS A 249 12.90 0.20 1.55
N ALA A 250 13.83 0.15 2.50
CA ALA A 250 14.97 -0.77 2.45
C ALA A 250 15.02 -1.73 3.63
N ALA A 251 15.65 -2.88 3.47
CA ALA A 251 15.83 -3.81 4.59
C ALA A 251 17.18 -4.52 4.58
N LEU A 252 17.74 -4.71 5.77
CA LEU A 252 18.84 -5.63 6.01
C LEU A 252 18.31 -6.77 6.88
N ILE A 253 18.28 -7.97 6.32
CA ILE A 253 17.75 -9.17 6.96
C ILE A 253 18.94 -10.06 7.36
N VAL A 254 19.13 -10.25 8.65
CA VAL A 254 20.30 -10.93 9.21
C VAL A 254 19.89 -12.27 9.81
N PHE A 255 20.39 -13.37 9.26
CA PHE A 255 20.16 -14.72 9.78
C PHE A 255 21.20 -15.09 10.83
N VAL A 256 20.77 -15.37 12.05
CA VAL A 256 21.64 -15.77 13.15
C VAL A 256 21.55 -17.28 13.34
N THR A 257 22.55 -18.01 12.86
CA THR A 257 22.55 -19.48 12.84
C THR A 257 23.26 -20.11 14.03
N ASP A 258 24.13 -19.36 14.71
CA ASP A 258 24.84 -19.78 15.92
C ASP A 258 25.08 -18.61 16.90
N GLY A 259 25.66 -18.93 18.06
CA GLY A 259 26.01 -17.96 19.08
C GLY A 259 24.85 -17.54 20.00
N SER A 260 25.09 -16.51 20.80
CA SER A 260 24.10 -15.92 21.71
C SER A 260 23.29 -14.88 20.94
N PHE A 261 22.04 -15.19 20.60
CA PHE A 261 21.16 -14.31 19.84
C PHE A 261 21.03 -12.92 20.47
N VAL A 262 20.86 -12.86 21.80
CA VAL A 262 20.76 -11.60 22.55
C VAL A 262 22.03 -10.74 22.42
N ASP A 263 23.21 -11.35 22.51
CA ASP A 263 24.47 -10.61 22.35
C ASP A 263 24.68 -10.15 20.92
N ILE A 264 24.23 -10.95 19.94
CA ILE A 264 24.29 -10.61 18.52
C ILE A 264 23.35 -9.44 18.21
N CYS A 265 22.11 -9.44 18.71
CA CYS A 265 21.19 -8.31 18.61
C CYS A 265 21.83 -7.01 19.15
N ARG A 266 22.48 -7.07 20.32
CA ARG A 266 23.17 -5.91 20.91
C ARG A 266 24.31 -5.40 20.02
N LYS A 267 25.15 -6.32 19.52
CA LYS A 267 26.26 -5.98 18.61
C LYS A 267 25.78 -5.40 17.28
N ALA A 268 24.69 -5.93 16.74
CA ALA A 268 24.11 -5.45 15.50
C ALA A 268 23.51 -4.04 15.65
N LEU A 269 22.79 -3.78 16.75
CA LEU A 269 22.31 -2.44 17.08
C LEU A 269 23.47 -1.45 17.22
N GLN A 270 24.52 -1.80 17.96
CA GLN A 270 25.69 -0.94 18.12
C GLN A 270 26.34 -0.62 16.75
N CYS A 271 26.56 -1.64 15.93
CA CYS A 271 27.12 -1.49 14.59
C CYS A 271 26.24 -0.59 13.69
N LEU A 272 24.91 -0.73 13.76
CA LEU A 272 23.98 0.13 13.03
C LEU A 272 24.10 1.59 13.47
N VAL A 273 24.15 1.84 14.79
CA VAL A 273 24.25 3.19 15.37
C VAL A 273 25.56 3.88 14.98
N GLU A 274 26.65 3.13 14.91
CA GLU A 274 27.97 3.63 14.51
C GLU A 274 28.12 3.84 12.99
N HIS A 275 27.22 3.28 12.17
CA HIS A 275 27.33 3.33 10.72
C HIS A 275 27.02 4.73 10.15
N PRO A 276 27.87 5.31 9.27
CA PRO A 276 27.70 6.68 8.77
C PRO A 276 26.46 6.87 7.90
N SER A 277 26.02 5.81 7.21
CA SER A 277 24.83 5.86 6.35
C SER A 277 23.50 5.83 7.10
N ARG A 278 23.52 5.70 8.44
CA ARG A 278 22.32 5.65 9.29
C ARG A 278 22.04 7.02 9.92
N ARG A 279 20.76 7.44 9.92
CA ARG A 279 20.27 8.70 10.51
C ARG A 279 19.45 8.49 11.78
N ARG A 280 18.13 8.57 11.70
CA ARG A 280 17.25 8.34 12.86
C ARG A 280 17.05 6.83 13.01
N HIS A 281 16.82 6.35 14.23
CA HIS A 281 16.44 4.96 14.46
C HIS A 281 15.47 4.86 15.63
N SER A 282 14.65 3.81 15.62
CA SER A 282 13.72 3.43 16.66
C SER A 282 13.86 1.93 16.89
N VAL A 283 14.11 1.54 18.13
CA VAL A 283 14.19 0.12 18.52
C VAL A 283 12.78 -0.33 18.87
N VAL A 284 12.16 -1.12 17.99
CA VAL A 284 10.82 -1.69 18.24
C VAL A 284 10.95 -2.94 19.12
N SER A 285 11.95 -3.78 18.83
CA SER A 285 12.36 -4.91 19.65
C SER A 285 13.87 -5.16 19.46
N ALA A 286 14.45 -6.06 20.25
CA ALA A 286 15.90 -6.34 20.19
C ALA A 286 16.36 -6.86 18.81
N ASP A 287 15.46 -7.50 18.08
CA ASP A 287 15.62 -8.14 16.77
C ASP A 287 14.99 -7.33 15.62
N TYR A 288 14.30 -6.23 15.90
CA TYR A 288 13.66 -5.39 14.89
C TYR A 288 13.89 -3.90 15.16
N ILE A 289 14.68 -3.28 14.30
CA ILE A 289 15.08 -1.88 14.43
C ILE A 289 14.67 -1.15 13.15
N GLU A 290 13.89 -0.09 13.31
CA GLU A 290 13.56 0.83 12.21
C GLU A 290 14.58 1.96 12.19
N TYR A 291 14.98 2.40 11.00
CA TYR A 291 15.91 3.50 10.84
C TYR A 291 15.70 4.23 9.51
N PHE A 292 16.39 5.34 9.34
CA PHE A 292 16.48 6.04 8.06
C PHE A 292 17.87 5.85 7.46
N LEU A 293 17.90 5.32 6.24
CA LEU A 293 19.12 5.08 5.46
C LEU A 293 19.34 6.24 4.49
N ILE A 294 20.59 6.64 4.33
CA ILE A 294 21.01 7.66 3.36
C ILE A 294 21.44 6.95 2.09
N PRO A 295 20.80 7.19 0.94
CA PRO A 295 21.26 6.67 -0.34
C PRO A 295 22.62 7.27 -0.72
N ALA A 296 23.54 6.47 -1.25
CA ALA A 296 24.87 6.95 -1.68
C ALA A 296 24.78 8.03 -2.79
N GLN A 297 23.75 7.93 -3.63
CA GLN A 297 23.53 8.81 -4.77
C GLN A 297 23.05 10.22 -4.37
N ASN A 298 22.42 10.35 -3.19
CA ASN A 298 21.92 11.62 -2.68
C ASN A 298 21.96 11.68 -1.16
N GLN A 299 23.00 12.33 -0.63
CA GLN A 299 23.21 12.46 0.81
C GLN A 299 22.24 13.42 1.52
N ALA A 300 21.44 14.17 0.77
CA ALA A 300 20.39 15.05 1.29
C ALA A 300 19.03 14.32 1.45
N SER A 301 18.88 13.16 0.84
CA SER A 301 17.68 12.31 0.98
C SER A 301 17.88 11.23 2.02
N GLU A 302 16.78 10.76 2.58
CA GLU A 302 16.74 9.58 3.43
C GLU A 302 15.50 8.75 3.08
N ILE A 303 15.61 7.45 3.22
CA ILE A 303 14.50 6.51 3.02
C ILE A 303 14.29 5.67 4.28
N PRO A 304 13.05 5.24 4.58
CA PRO A 304 12.81 4.34 5.70
C PRO A 304 13.45 2.98 5.43
N ALA A 305 14.05 2.41 6.47
CA ALA A 305 14.76 1.15 6.41
C ALA A 305 14.58 0.32 7.69
N THR A 306 14.82 -0.98 7.57
CA THR A 306 14.68 -1.93 8.69
C THR A 306 15.90 -2.83 8.81
N LEU A 307 16.39 -3.03 10.04
CA LEU A 307 17.29 -4.11 10.40
C LEU A 307 16.48 -5.17 11.14
N LEU A 308 16.37 -6.36 10.53
CA LEU A 308 15.66 -7.50 11.10
C LEU A 308 16.65 -8.64 11.34
N LEU A 309 16.75 -9.11 12.59
CA LEU A 309 17.53 -10.29 12.96
C LEU A 309 16.60 -11.50 13.10
N CYS A 310 16.90 -12.58 12.40
CA CYS A 310 16.16 -13.82 12.40
C CYS A 310 16.91 -14.87 13.23
N ASN A 311 16.29 -15.37 14.30
CA ASN A 311 16.89 -16.35 15.18
C ASN A 311 16.77 -17.79 14.65
N LEU A 312 17.78 -18.24 13.91
CA LEU A 312 17.90 -19.63 13.46
C LEU A 312 18.81 -20.47 14.36
N THR A 313 19.12 -19.98 15.57
CA THR A 313 19.91 -20.76 16.53
C THR A 313 19.07 -21.95 17.00
N THR A 314 19.67 -23.14 16.97
CA THR A 314 19.02 -24.33 17.53
C THR A 314 19.43 -24.49 18.98
N PRO A 315 18.48 -24.68 19.93
CA PRO A 315 18.84 -25.03 21.29
C PRO A 315 19.72 -26.28 21.24
N ARG A 316 20.90 -26.22 21.86
CA ARG A 316 21.64 -27.45 22.15
C ARG A 316 20.78 -28.23 23.14
N TYR A 317 20.01 -29.19 22.66
CA TYR A 317 19.49 -30.23 23.55
C TYR A 317 20.70 -30.82 24.27
N THR A 318 20.82 -30.55 25.57
CA THR A 318 21.63 -31.39 26.45
C THR A 318 21.08 -32.80 26.30
N ARG A 319 21.89 -33.67 25.69
CA ARG A 319 21.63 -35.10 25.63
C ARG A 319 21.37 -35.65 27.03
#